data_AF-A0A365T903-F1
#
_entry.id   AF-A0A365T903-F1
#
_cell.length_a   1.000
_cell.length_b   1.000
_cell.length_c   1.000
_cell.angle_alpha   90.00
_cell.angle_beta   90.00
_cell.angle_gamma   90.00
#
_symmetry.space_group_name_H-M   'P 1'
#
loop_
_entity.id
_entity.type
_entity.pdbx_description
1 polymer ?
#
loop_
_entity_poly.entity_id
_entity_poly.type
_entity_poly.pdbx_seq_one_letter_code
_entity_poly.pdbx_strand_id
1 'polypeptide(L)'
;MSESTQQIAELNDQKVTKPVIGIVVTEENESEIAHFVLRSVDKGYSVLVTSAKPKTDGMQFADKLGALTINPPVEDPGTEELRQTLTSAAQALSAPGLIFHDGTGEIDFTQSEHALEESDYCVDAIIQTESTTDEEASQELLAAIPAYNEENTIGQVVADANKHADSVLVVDDGSTDETATLAREAGALVVEHETNSGYGAAIKTTFQEAHRRGVNYLVILDGDGQHDAADIRKLVEKQQSSDTDIVIGSRFAAGSETEMPLYRRLGLSVVNILTNISMGVIRRESRVRDTQSGFRLYTEPVIESLASDLSIGDHMNASTDILYHAHKNEYEIREVGTTIDYDVEDASSHNPISHGFILVSNLLKTIERDRPILSLGVPGFLSAFTGLGFGYWTFSNYISTGLFPLGLAITSAFFTLAGIFACFTAIILHSLKTHYVNGQL
;
A
#
# COMPACT_ATOMS: atom_id res chain seq x y z
N MET A 1 -49.32 -33.64 6.47
CA MET A 1 -47.84 -33.78 6.50
C MET A 1 -47.30 -32.41 6.18
N SER A 2 -46.46 -31.82 7.03
CA SER A 2 -45.91 -30.47 6.80
C SER A 2 -44.89 -30.50 5.66
N GLU A 3 -44.65 -29.36 5.00
CA GLU A 3 -43.57 -29.20 4.00
C GLU A 3 -42.21 -29.69 4.53
N SER A 4 -41.96 -29.48 5.82
CA SER A 4 -40.77 -29.99 6.54
C SER A 4 -40.66 -31.52 6.46
N THR A 5 -41.77 -32.25 6.50
CA THR A 5 -41.78 -33.73 6.41
C THR A 5 -41.42 -34.22 5.01
N GLN A 6 -41.64 -33.38 3.98
CA GLN A 6 -41.40 -33.73 2.58
C GLN A 6 -39.94 -33.42 2.18
N GLN A 7 -39.37 -32.31 2.64
CA GLN A 7 -37.93 -32.01 2.47
C GLN A 7 -37.03 -32.99 3.25
N ILE A 8 -37.43 -33.45 4.45
CA ILE A 8 -36.69 -34.50 5.18
C ILE A 8 -36.62 -35.80 4.36
N ALA A 9 -37.67 -36.12 3.60
CA ALA A 9 -37.69 -37.30 2.74
C ALA A 9 -36.79 -37.15 1.49
N GLU A 10 -36.66 -35.94 0.94
CA GLU A 10 -35.77 -35.66 -0.20
C GLU A 10 -34.28 -35.63 0.19
N LEU A 11 -33.95 -35.12 1.39
CA LEU A 11 -32.59 -35.14 1.93
C LEU A 11 -32.14 -36.56 2.33
N ASN A 12 -33.06 -37.47 2.68
CA ASN A 12 -32.73 -38.85 3.08
C ASN A 12 -32.18 -39.70 1.92
N ASP A 13 -32.38 -39.29 0.66
CA ASP A 13 -31.81 -39.94 -0.53
C ASP A 13 -30.35 -39.47 -0.79
N GLN A 14 -29.89 -38.43 -0.10
CA GLN A 14 -28.50 -37.99 -0.07
C GLN A 14 -27.86 -38.44 1.25
N LYS A 15 -26.82 -39.26 1.16
CA LYS A 15 -26.06 -39.68 2.34
C LYS A 15 -25.38 -38.46 2.97
N VAL A 16 -25.92 -37.96 4.08
CA VAL A 16 -25.30 -36.88 4.87
C VAL A 16 -24.00 -37.42 5.48
N THR A 17 -22.86 -36.96 4.99
CA THR A 17 -21.52 -37.46 5.41
C THR A 17 -20.88 -36.61 6.50
N LYS A 18 -21.40 -35.41 6.75
CA LYS A 18 -20.92 -34.45 7.77
C LYS A 18 -21.97 -34.25 8.87
N PRO A 19 -21.57 -33.80 10.07
CA PRO A 19 -22.52 -33.33 11.08
C PRO A 19 -23.46 -32.27 10.52
N VAL A 20 -24.61 -32.11 11.13
CA VAL A 20 -25.59 -31.07 10.76
C VAL A 20 -25.37 -29.86 11.66
N ILE A 21 -25.53 -28.66 11.10
CA ILE A 21 -25.53 -27.41 11.89
C ILE A 21 -26.98 -27.07 12.24
N GLY A 22 -27.30 -27.04 13.53
CA GLY A 22 -28.60 -26.63 14.05
C GLY A 22 -28.55 -25.21 14.59
N ILE A 23 -29.28 -24.30 13.96
CA ILE A 23 -29.32 -22.88 14.33
C ILE A 23 -30.67 -22.54 14.95
N VAL A 24 -30.65 -21.87 16.10
CA VAL A 24 -31.84 -21.26 16.71
C VAL A 24 -31.87 -19.78 16.39
N VAL A 25 -32.94 -19.34 15.72
CA VAL A 25 -33.18 -17.91 15.44
C VAL A 25 -33.72 -17.24 16.70
N THR A 26 -32.94 -16.31 17.22
CA THR A 26 -33.26 -15.44 18.35
C THR A 26 -33.34 -13.99 17.89
N GLU A 27 -33.86 -13.08 18.73
CA GLU A 27 -33.89 -11.64 18.40
C GLU A 27 -32.48 -11.04 18.28
N GLU A 28 -31.46 -11.66 18.89
CA GLU A 28 -30.09 -11.16 18.89
C GLU A 28 -29.30 -11.59 17.64
N ASN A 29 -29.66 -12.72 17.01
CA ASN A 29 -28.93 -13.27 15.87
C ASN A 29 -29.70 -13.24 14.53
N GLU A 30 -30.95 -12.76 14.52
CA GLU A 30 -31.83 -12.79 13.33
C GLU A 30 -31.21 -12.10 12.10
N SER A 31 -30.47 -11.00 12.29
CA SER A 31 -29.76 -10.29 11.21
C SER A 31 -28.53 -11.04 10.66
N GLU A 32 -27.99 -12.01 11.41
CA GLU A 32 -26.79 -12.77 11.05
C GLU A 32 -27.11 -14.15 10.47
N ILE A 33 -28.37 -14.60 10.53
CA ILE A 33 -28.82 -15.91 10.04
C ILE A 33 -28.41 -16.19 8.59
N ALA A 34 -28.49 -15.18 7.72
CA ALA A 34 -28.07 -15.34 6.33
C ALA A 34 -26.58 -15.70 6.22
N HIS A 35 -25.73 -15.06 7.03
CA HIS A 35 -24.30 -15.33 7.07
C HIS A 35 -24.03 -16.75 7.58
N PHE A 36 -24.67 -17.16 8.69
CA PHE A 36 -24.48 -18.50 9.25
C PHE A 36 -24.91 -19.61 8.30
N VAL A 37 -26.06 -19.46 7.63
CA VAL A 37 -26.56 -20.44 6.67
C VAL A 37 -25.63 -20.54 5.46
N LEU A 38 -25.27 -19.41 4.84
CA LEU A 38 -24.41 -19.41 3.64
C LEU A 38 -23.05 -20.04 3.91
N ARG A 39 -22.40 -19.68 5.02
CA ARG A 39 -21.08 -20.22 5.39
C ARG A 39 -21.13 -21.71 5.68
N SER A 40 -22.16 -22.16 6.39
CA SER A 40 -22.35 -23.58 6.67
C SER A 40 -22.57 -24.40 5.39
N VAL A 41 -23.39 -23.88 4.46
CA VAL A 41 -23.63 -24.52 3.16
C VAL A 41 -22.38 -24.52 2.27
N ASP A 42 -21.62 -23.42 2.21
CA ASP A 42 -20.35 -23.32 1.46
C ASP A 42 -19.31 -24.35 1.93
N LYS A 43 -19.25 -24.60 3.24
CA LYS A 43 -18.40 -25.65 3.84
C LYS A 43 -18.97 -27.07 3.69
N GLY A 44 -20.12 -27.22 3.03
CA GLY A 44 -20.75 -28.50 2.73
C GLY A 44 -21.54 -29.11 3.89
N TYR A 45 -21.95 -28.32 4.88
CA TYR A 45 -22.82 -28.78 5.96
C TYR A 45 -24.29 -28.64 5.56
N SER A 46 -25.11 -29.61 5.99
CA SER A 46 -26.56 -29.44 5.99
C SER A 46 -26.98 -28.61 7.20
N VAL A 47 -27.91 -27.67 6.98
CA VAL A 47 -28.33 -26.69 8.00
C VAL A 47 -29.79 -26.90 8.37
N LEU A 48 -30.06 -27.00 9.67
CA LEU A 48 -31.38 -27.02 10.27
C LEU A 48 -31.61 -25.71 11.02
N VAL A 49 -32.77 -25.08 10.84
CA VAL A 49 -33.11 -23.82 11.50
C VAL A 49 -34.42 -23.93 12.24
N THR A 50 -34.46 -23.47 13.48
CA THR A 50 -35.68 -23.41 14.30
C THR A 50 -35.79 -22.07 15.02
N SER A 51 -36.95 -21.75 15.59
CA SER A 51 -37.17 -20.55 16.39
C SER A 51 -38.27 -20.79 17.42
N ALA A 52 -38.22 -20.06 18.53
CA ALA A 52 -39.30 -20.05 19.53
C ALA A 52 -40.60 -19.44 18.98
N LYS A 53 -40.48 -18.45 18.08
CA LYS A 53 -41.62 -17.81 17.41
C LYS A 53 -41.82 -18.43 16.02
N PRO A 54 -43.02 -18.92 15.67
CA PRO A 54 -43.25 -19.45 14.33
C PRO A 54 -43.20 -18.32 13.29
N LYS A 55 -42.55 -18.57 12.15
CA LYS A 55 -42.50 -17.69 10.95
C LYS A 55 -41.80 -16.34 11.14
N THR A 56 -40.66 -16.30 11.84
CA THR A 56 -39.79 -15.12 11.85
C THR A 56 -39.23 -14.83 10.44
N ASP A 57 -38.77 -13.59 10.22
CA ASP A 57 -38.14 -13.22 8.95
C ASP A 57 -36.86 -14.04 8.75
N GLY A 58 -36.08 -14.24 9.83
CA GLY A 58 -34.90 -15.11 9.83
C GLY A 58 -35.16 -16.54 9.35
N MET A 59 -36.29 -17.16 9.77
CA MET A 59 -36.66 -18.49 9.27
C MET A 59 -37.01 -18.47 7.77
N GLN A 60 -37.72 -17.44 7.29
CA GLN A 60 -38.04 -17.33 5.86
C GLN A 60 -36.79 -17.09 5.00
N PHE A 61 -35.82 -16.35 5.52
CA PHE A 61 -34.53 -16.16 4.86
C PHE A 61 -33.72 -17.46 4.82
N ALA A 62 -33.65 -18.20 5.91
CA ALA A 62 -32.94 -19.48 5.98
C ALA A 62 -33.50 -20.50 4.97
N ASP A 63 -34.83 -20.62 4.86
CA ASP A 63 -35.49 -21.51 3.90
C ASP A 63 -35.11 -21.18 2.44
N LYS A 64 -35.09 -19.89 2.08
CA LYS A 64 -34.66 -19.42 0.75
C LYS A 64 -33.20 -19.70 0.45
N LEU A 65 -32.36 -19.81 1.47
CA LEU A 65 -30.93 -20.10 1.36
C LEU A 65 -30.62 -21.60 1.36
N GLY A 66 -31.64 -22.46 1.40
CA GLY A 66 -31.49 -23.91 1.34
C GLY A 66 -31.31 -24.59 2.69
N ALA A 67 -31.54 -23.88 3.81
CA ALA A 67 -31.62 -24.51 5.13
C ALA A 67 -33.01 -25.12 5.37
N LEU A 68 -33.06 -26.23 6.09
CA LEU A 68 -34.32 -26.88 6.44
C LEU A 68 -34.91 -26.25 7.69
N THR A 69 -36.09 -25.63 7.56
CA THR A 69 -36.77 -24.99 8.68
C THR A 69 -37.69 -25.95 9.43
N ILE A 70 -37.57 -25.99 10.76
CA ILE A 70 -38.32 -26.88 11.64
C ILE A 70 -39.06 -26.06 12.68
N ASN A 71 -40.38 -26.27 12.75
CA ASN A 71 -41.20 -25.66 13.79
C ASN A 71 -41.26 -26.57 15.02
N PRO A 72 -41.04 -26.03 16.23
CA PRO A 72 -41.14 -26.80 17.46
C PRO A 72 -42.58 -27.26 17.73
N PRO A 73 -42.77 -28.40 18.40
CA PRO A 73 -44.11 -28.97 18.66
C PRO A 73 -44.86 -28.27 19.80
N VAL A 74 -44.20 -27.42 20.59
CA VAL A 74 -44.74 -26.73 21.77
C VAL A 74 -44.85 -25.23 21.48
N GLU A 75 -45.88 -24.57 22.03
CA GLU A 75 -46.01 -23.10 22.00
C GLU A 75 -45.07 -22.48 23.05
N ASP A 76 -44.16 -21.60 22.62
CA ASP A 76 -43.13 -20.91 23.44
C ASP A 76 -42.08 -21.85 24.08
N PRO A 77 -41.31 -22.59 23.25
CA PRO A 77 -40.33 -23.56 23.75
C PRO A 77 -39.10 -22.89 24.34
N GLY A 78 -38.55 -23.50 25.40
CA GLY A 78 -37.24 -23.12 25.93
C GLY A 78 -36.08 -23.59 25.04
N THR A 79 -34.87 -23.07 25.28
CA THR A 79 -33.64 -23.42 24.54
C THR A 79 -33.40 -24.94 24.45
N GLU A 80 -33.63 -25.66 25.54
CA GLU A 80 -33.41 -27.11 25.58
C GLU A 80 -34.43 -27.89 24.73
N GLU A 81 -35.67 -27.41 24.64
CA GLU A 81 -36.70 -28.01 23.78
C GLU A 81 -36.41 -27.75 22.29
N LEU A 82 -35.88 -26.58 21.96
CA LEU A 82 -35.39 -26.24 20.62
C LEU A 82 -34.18 -27.11 20.23
N ARG A 83 -33.23 -27.30 21.16
CA ARG A 83 -32.11 -28.25 21.00
C ARG A 83 -32.60 -29.67 20.73
N GLN A 84 -33.57 -30.14 21.51
CA GLN A 84 -34.13 -31.49 21.34
C GLN A 84 -34.87 -31.64 20.01
N THR A 85 -35.57 -30.59 19.56
CA THR A 85 -36.25 -30.54 18.25
C THR A 85 -35.25 -30.67 17.10
N LEU A 86 -34.16 -29.89 17.12
CA LEU A 86 -33.09 -29.97 16.13
C LEU A 86 -32.37 -31.32 16.17
N THR A 87 -32.12 -31.86 17.37
CA THR A 87 -31.46 -33.17 17.55
C THR A 87 -32.29 -34.29 16.94
N SER A 88 -33.61 -34.28 17.20
CA SER A 88 -34.53 -35.29 16.65
C SER A 88 -34.61 -35.21 15.13
N ALA A 89 -34.55 -34.01 14.56
CA ALA A 89 -34.54 -33.83 13.12
C ALA A 89 -33.22 -34.24 12.46
N ALA A 90 -32.07 -33.95 13.09
CA ALA A 90 -30.77 -34.43 12.60
C ALA A 90 -30.68 -35.96 12.60
N GLN A 91 -31.23 -36.62 13.63
CA GLN A 91 -31.34 -38.09 13.68
C GLN A 91 -32.24 -38.64 12.57
N ALA A 92 -33.34 -37.95 12.25
CA ALA A 92 -34.23 -38.35 11.15
C ALA A 92 -33.53 -38.25 9.77
N LEU A 93 -32.54 -37.37 9.64
CA LEU A 93 -31.67 -37.23 8.45
C LEU A 93 -30.49 -38.23 8.44
N SER A 94 -30.40 -39.13 9.43
CA SER A 94 -29.27 -40.06 9.59
C SER A 94 -27.90 -39.36 9.65
N ALA A 95 -27.86 -38.12 10.16
CA ALA A 95 -26.63 -37.37 10.30
C ALA A 95 -25.69 -37.99 11.36
N PRO A 96 -24.36 -37.85 11.22
CA PRO A 96 -23.40 -38.36 12.20
C PRO A 96 -23.43 -37.60 13.54
N GLY A 97 -23.98 -36.39 13.59
CA GLY A 97 -24.23 -35.64 14.83
C GLY A 97 -24.74 -34.23 14.55
N LEU A 98 -24.96 -33.45 15.61
CA LEU A 98 -25.49 -32.08 15.57
C LEU A 98 -24.56 -31.09 16.28
N ILE A 99 -24.18 -30.03 15.58
CA ILE A 99 -23.54 -28.84 16.17
C ILE A 99 -24.63 -27.80 16.41
N PHE A 100 -24.89 -27.45 17.67
CA PHE A 100 -26.00 -26.59 18.09
C PHE A 100 -25.55 -25.15 18.33
N HIS A 101 -26.22 -24.17 17.72
CA HIS A 101 -25.89 -22.75 17.83
C HIS A 101 -27.15 -21.92 18.12
N ASP A 102 -27.19 -21.23 19.25
CA ASP A 102 -28.32 -20.41 19.71
C ASP A 102 -27.95 -18.95 20.06
N GLY A 103 -26.68 -18.58 19.89
CA GLY A 103 -26.14 -17.26 20.23
C GLY A 103 -25.77 -16.42 19.01
N THR A 104 -24.87 -15.47 19.25
CA THR A 104 -24.17 -14.67 18.24
C THR A 104 -22.71 -15.14 18.12
N GLY A 105 -22.03 -14.75 17.04
CA GLY A 105 -20.62 -15.07 16.81
C GLY A 105 -20.40 -16.27 15.89
N GLU A 106 -19.21 -16.32 15.28
CA GLU A 106 -18.91 -17.27 14.22
C GLU A 106 -18.61 -18.68 14.74
N ILE A 107 -19.17 -19.71 14.09
CA ILE A 107 -18.90 -21.11 14.43
C ILE A 107 -17.50 -21.51 13.94
N ASP A 108 -16.65 -22.00 14.84
CA ASP A 108 -15.44 -22.75 14.49
C ASP A 108 -15.85 -24.19 14.13
N PHE A 109 -16.05 -24.45 12.84
CA PHE A 109 -16.49 -25.76 12.36
C PHE A 109 -15.53 -26.88 12.75
N THR A 110 -14.21 -26.65 12.72
CA THR A 110 -13.22 -27.69 12.97
C THR A 110 -13.17 -28.06 14.45
N GLN A 111 -13.15 -27.07 15.34
CA GLN A 111 -13.20 -27.33 16.77
C GLN A 111 -14.54 -27.95 17.17
N SER A 112 -15.64 -27.47 16.60
CA SER A 112 -16.98 -28.02 16.88
C SER A 112 -17.10 -29.48 16.41
N GLU A 113 -16.52 -29.84 15.26
CA GLU A 113 -16.46 -31.23 14.80
C GLU A 113 -15.62 -32.10 15.75
N HIS A 114 -14.45 -31.64 16.17
CA HIS A 114 -13.61 -32.38 17.11
C HIS A 114 -14.30 -32.58 18.47
N ALA A 115 -14.98 -31.55 18.98
CA ALA A 115 -15.74 -31.65 20.22
C ALA A 115 -16.94 -32.60 20.11
N LEU A 116 -17.50 -32.75 18.90
CA LEU A 116 -18.54 -33.72 18.63
C LEU A 116 -18.02 -35.17 18.65
N GLU A 117 -16.78 -35.42 18.24
CA GLU A 117 -16.15 -36.76 18.34
C GLU A 117 -16.01 -37.25 19.79
N GLU A 118 -15.93 -36.32 20.74
CA GLU A 118 -15.82 -36.59 22.18
C GLU A 118 -17.17 -36.55 22.93
N SER A 119 -18.27 -36.21 22.24
CA SER A 119 -19.64 -36.11 22.78
C SER A 119 -20.56 -37.24 22.29
N ASP A 120 -21.75 -37.38 22.88
CA ASP A 120 -22.68 -38.45 22.54
C ASP A 120 -23.28 -38.30 21.12
N TYR A 121 -23.79 -37.12 20.77
CA TYR A 121 -24.44 -36.85 19.46
C TYR A 121 -24.69 -35.36 19.18
N CYS A 122 -24.80 -34.54 20.23
CA CYS A 122 -24.99 -33.09 20.11
C CYS A 122 -23.90 -32.38 20.91
N VAL A 123 -23.34 -31.34 20.32
CA VAL A 123 -22.38 -30.45 20.98
C VAL A 123 -22.78 -29.01 20.74
N ASP A 124 -22.51 -28.14 21.69
CA ASP A 124 -22.60 -26.69 21.45
C ASP A 124 -21.55 -26.28 20.43
N ALA A 125 -21.95 -25.43 19.50
CA ALA A 125 -21.06 -24.79 18.57
C ALA A 125 -19.99 -24.06 19.37
N ILE A 126 -18.74 -24.45 19.14
CA ILE A 126 -17.61 -23.69 19.64
C ILE A 126 -17.58 -22.42 18.81
N ILE A 127 -18.04 -21.34 19.44
CA ILE A 127 -17.93 -20.01 18.86
C ILE A 127 -16.45 -19.69 18.84
N GLN A 128 -15.97 -19.22 17.70
CA GLN A 128 -14.68 -18.58 17.61
C GLN A 128 -14.66 -17.53 18.72
N THR A 129 -13.88 -17.81 19.76
CA THR A 129 -13.75 -16.84 20.84
C THR A 129 -13.23 -15.59 20.15
N GLU A 130 -13.81 -14.44 20.46
CA GLU A 130 -13.03 -13.22 20.38
C GLU A 130 -11.88 -13.35 21.41
N SER A 131 -10.89 -14.21 21.15
CA SER A 131 -9.59 -13.63 20.90
C SER A 131 -9.92 -12.43 20.02
N THR A 132 -9.74 -11.18 20.43
CA THR A 132 -8.39 -10.61 20.30
C THR A 132 -7.48 -11.56 19.52
N THR A 133 -7.93 -11.94 18.32
CA THR A 133 -7.18 -11.61 17.17
C THR A 133 -6.88 -10.11 17.38
N ASP A 134 -5.71 -9.68 17.82
CA ASP A 134 -4.41 -10.19 17.37
C ASP A 134 -4.64 -10.99 16.10
N GLU A 135 -5.27 -10.30 15.15
CA GLU A 135 -4.62 -10.15 13.90
C GLU A 135 -3.13 -9.88 14.23
N GLU A 136 -2.37 -10.92 14.50
CA GLU A 136 -1.54 -11.31 13.41
C GLU A 136 -2.54 -11.80 12.31
N ALA A 137 -3.18 -10.98 11.47
CA ALA A 137 -2.49 -10.23 10.43
C ALA A 137 -1.04 -10.63 10.54
N SER A 138 -0.71 -11.85 10.09
CA SER A 138 0.54 -11.94 9.37
C SER A 138 0.46 -10.76 8.43
N GLN A 139 1.05 -9.63 8.86
CA GLN A 139 0.76 -8.32 8.30
C GLN A 139 1.38 -8.46 6.93
N GLU A 140 0.55 -8.82 5.94
CA GLU A 140 1.06 -9.61 4.83
C GLU A 140 2.07 -8.73 4.13
N LEU A 141 3.33 -9.14 4.21
CA LEU A 141 4.43 -8.38 3.70
C LEU A 141 4.70 -8.86 2.29
N LEU A 142 4.24 -8.07 1.32
CA LEU A 142 4.49 -8.31 -0.08
C LEU A 142 5.76 -7.58 -0.51
N ALA A 143 6.76 -8.31 -0.99
CA ALA A 143 7.89 -7.72 -1.71
C ALA A 143 7.57 -7.64 -3.20
N ALA A 144 7.52 -6.42 -3.76
CA ALA A 144 7.29 -6.18 -5.17
C ALA A 144 8.57 -5.73 -5.90
N ILE A 145 8.85 -6.36 -7.03
CA ILE A 145 10.05 -6.14 -7.84
C ILE A 145 9.60 -5.74 -9.25
N PRO A 146 9.61 -4.45 -9.61
CA PRO A 146 9.50 -4.06 -11.01
C PRO A 146 10.75 -4.52 -11.77
N ALA A 147 10.57 -5.20 -12.91
CA ALA A 147 11.65 -5.79 -13.69
C ALA A 147 11.49 -5.48 -15.18
N TYR A 148 12.62 -5.28 -15.86
CA TYR A 148 12.68 -5.18 -17.33
C TYR A 148 14.05 -5.63 -17.84
N ASN A 149 14.09 -6.77 -18.53
CA ASN A 149 15.28 -7.45 -19.00
C ASN A 149 16.34 -7.68 -17.88
N GLU A 150 15.93 -8.33 -16.80
CA GLU A 150 16.72 -8.62 -15.61
C GLU A 150 16.98 -10.14 -15.46
N GLU A 151 17.08 -10.89 -16.56
CA GLU A 151 17.24 -12.37 -16.52
C GLU A 151 18.44 -12.84 -15.68
N ASN A 152 19.51 -12.04 -15.63
CA ASN A 152 20.74 -12.41 -14.92
C ASN A 152 20.62 -12.33 -13.39
N THR A 153 19.71 -11.50 -12.88
CA THR A 153 19.63 -11.11 -11.46
C THR A 153 18.32 -11.53 -10.82
N ILE A 154 17.20 -11.49 -11.56
CA ILE A 154 15.85 -11.59 -11.00
C ILE A 154 15.62 -12.87 -10.18
N GLY A 155 16.16 -14.01 -10.62
CA GLY A 155 16.00 -15.29 -9.91
C GLY A 155 16.61 -15.25 -8.51
N GLN A 156 17.80 -14.65 -8.38
CA GLN A 156 18.48 -14.51 -7.09
C GLN A 156 17.76 -13.47 -6.21
N VAL A 157 17.35 -12.33 -6.78
CA VAL A 157 16.62 -11.27 -6.06
C VAL A 157 15.31 -11.81 -5.48
N VAL A 158 14.54 -12.58 -6.25
CA VAL A 158 13.31 -13.25 -5.78
C VAL A 158 13.62 -14.25 -4.68
N ALA A 159 14.63 -15.10 -4.87
CA ALA A 159 15.02 -16.10 -3.87
C ALA A 159 15.46 -15.48 -2.54
N ASP A 160 16.12 -14.32 -2.59
CA ASP A 160 16.53 -13.58 -1.40
C ASP A 160 15.35 -12.85 -0.76
N ALA A 161 14.50 -12.18 -1.54
CA ALA A 161 13.29 -11.51 -1.03
C ALA A 161 12.33 -12.50 -0.33
N ASN A 162 12.17 -13.71 -0.86
CA ASN A 162 11.37 -14.80 -0.26
C ASN A 162 11.85 -15.22 1.15
N LYS A 163 13.08 -14.87 1.56
CA LYS A 163 13.58 -15.15 2.92
C LYS A 163 13.12 -14.10 3.94
N HIS A 164 12.58 -12.98 3.47
CA HIS A 164 12.33 -11.77 4.27
C HIS A 164 10.92 -11.20 4.09
N ALA A 165 10.12 -11.71 3.15
CA ALA A 165 8.73 -11.33 2.88
C ALA A 165 7.83 -12.58 2.83
N ASP A 166 6.53 -12.40 3.06
CA ASP A 166 5.54 -13.50 3.04
C ASP A 166 5.25 -13.96 1.61
N SER A 167 5.26 -13.01 0.68
CA SER A 167 5.10 -13.27 -0.75
C SER A 167 5.94 -12.30 -1.59
N VAL A 168 6.29 -12.72 -2.80
CA VAL A 168 7.02 -11.90 -3.78
C VAL A 168 6.18 -11.74 -5.05
N LEU A 169 6.05 -10.50 -5.50
CA LEU A 169 5.44 -10.13 -6.78
C LEU A 169 6.50 -9.54 -7.69
N VAL A 170 6.70 -10.12 -8.87
CA VAL A 170 7.45 -9.49 -9.95
C VAL A 170 6.47 -8.88 -10.93
N VAL A 171 6.65 -7.59 -11.23
CA VAL A 171 5.95 -6.92 -12.32
C VAL A 171 6.93 -6.79 -13.48
N ASP A 172 6.77 -7.67 -14.46
CA ASP A 172 7.57 -7.68 -15.68
C ASP A 172 7.02 -6.65 -16.68
N ASP A 173 7.78 -5.59 -16.94
CA ASP A 173 7.38 -4.50 -17.85
C ASP A 173 7.65 -4.87 -19.31
N GLY A 174 7.16 -6.03 -19.75
CA GLY A 174 7.26 -6.51 -21.13
C GLY A 174 8.68 -6.84 -21.56
N SER A 175 9.39 -7.65 -20.76
CA SER A 175 10.74 -8.10 -21.09
C SER A 175 10.78 -8.95 -22.35
N THR A 176 11.95 -8.98 -23.00
CA THR A 176 12.20 -9.78 -24.22
C THR A 176 13.07 -11.00 -23.96
N ASP A 177 13.48 -11.20 -22.71
CA ASP A 177 14.40 -12.21 -22.22
C ASP A 177 13.69 -13.20 -21.27
N GLU A 178 14.44 -14.02 -20.52
CA GLU A 178 13.83 -15.03 -19.64
C GLU A 178 13.38 -14.50 -18.26
N THR A 179 13.34 -13.17 -18.05
CA THR A 179 13.03 -12.53 -16.74
C THR A 179 11.78 -13.11 -16.08
N ALA A 180 10.64 -13.11 -16.78
CA ALA A 180 9.36 -13.57 -16.23
C ALA A 180 9.34 -15.08 -15.95
N THR A 181 10.09 -15.88 -16.71
CA THR A 181 10.20 -17.32 -16.50
C THR A 181 11.02 -17.60 -15.24
N LEU A 182 12.20 -17.01 -15.14
CA LEU A 182 13.11 -17.18 -14.00
C LEU A 182 12.50 -16.67 -12.68
N ALA A 183 11.73 -15.58 -12.73
CA ALA A 183 10.97 -15.08 -11.59
C ALA A 183 9.96 -16.12 -11.06
N ARG A 184 9.20 -16.78 -11.94
CA ARG A 184 8.25 -17.84 -11.55
C ARG A 184 8.95 -19.07 -10.99
N GLU A 185 10.05 -19.48 -11.62
CA GLU A 185 10.85 -20.62 -11.16
C GLU A 185 11.44 -20.38 -9.76
N ALA A 186 11.81 -19.13 -9.46
CA ALA A 186 12.26 -18.70 -8.14
C ALA A 186 11.13 -18.55 -7.10
N GLY A 187 9.87 -18.73 -7.51
CA GLY A 187 8.71 -18.75 -6.61
C GLY A 187 7.94 -17.43 -6.51
N ALA A 188 8.16 -16.45 -7.40
CA ALA A 188 7.38 -15.22 -7.42
C ALA A 188 6.03 -15.39 -8.12
N LEU A 189 5.06 -14.59 -7.67
CA LEU A 189 3.90 -14.23 -8.46
C LEU A 189 4.37 -13.28 -9.57
N VAL A 190 3.90 -13.45 -10.81
CA VAL A 190 4.36 -12.63 -11.93
C VAL A 190 3.18 -12.01 -12.67
N VAL A 191 3.24 -10.68 -12.84
CA VAL A 191 2.34 -9.91 -13.69
C VAL A 191 3.16 -9.36 -14.84
N GLU A 192 2.76 -9.68 -16.08
CA GLU A 192 3.46 -9.26 -17.29
C GLU A 192 2.67 -8.16 -18.01
N HIS A 193 3.37 -7.09 -18.40
CA HIS A 193 2.85 -6.10 -19.34
C HIS A 193 3.06 -6.57 -20.78
N GLU A 194 2.11 -6.27 -21.68
CA GLU A 194 2.22 -6.65 -23.09
C GLU A 194 3.42 -5.99 -23.80
N THR A 195 3.77 -4.78 -23.37
CA THR A 195 4.89 -4.00 -23.90
C THR A 195 5.50 -3.16 -22.79
N ASN A 196 6.81 -2.86 -22.90
CA ASN A 196 7.48 -1.91 -22.01
C ASN A 196 6.76 -0.57 -21.97
N SER A 197 6.23 -0.25 -20.80
CA SER A 197 5.44 0.95 -20.51
C SER A 197 6.18 1.92 -19.59
N GLY A 198 7.35 1.53 -19.10
CA GLY A 198 8.24 2.30 -18.25
C GLY A 198 8.13 1.89 -16.78
N TYR A 199 9.20 2.19 -16.03
CA TYR A 199 9.31 1.90 -14.59
C TYR A 199 8.11 2.39 -13.76
N GLY A 200 7.57 3.57 -14.06
CA GLY A 200 6.42 4.10 -13.35
C GLY A 200 5.13 3.32 -13.61
N ALA A 201 4.95 2.76 -14.81
CA ALA A 201 3.84 1.86 -15.11
C ALA A 201 3.94 0.57 -14.28
N ALA A 202 5.12 -0.04 -14.23
CA ALA A 202 5.37 -1.22 -13.40
C ALA A 202 5.08 -0.94 -11.92
N ILE A 203 5.57 0.18 -11.39
CA ILE A 203 5.28 0.62 -10.01
C ILE A 203 3.78 0.81 -9.76
N LYS A 204 3.02 1.41 -10.67
CA LYS A 204 1.57 1.53 -10.51
C LYS A 204 0.88 0.17 -10.42
N THR A 205 1.29 -0.77 -11.27
CA THR A 205 0.80 -2.15 -11.21
C THR A 205 1.15 -2.81 -9.86
N THR A 206 2.32 -2.53 -9.27
CA THR A 206 2.65 -3.04 -7.92
C THR A 206 1.66 -2.54 -6.86
N PHE A 207 1.31 -1.25 -6.85
CA PHE A 207 0.34 -0.70 -5.91
C PHE A 207 -1.07 -1.27 -6.13
N GLN A 208 -1.48 -1.40 -7.39
CA GLN A 208 -2.79 -1.96 -7.76
C GLN A 208 -2.91 -3.43 -7.33
N GLU A 209 -1.87 -4.23 -7.57
CA GLU A 209 -1.85 -5.64 -7.19
C GLU A 209 -1.76 -5.83 -5.67
N ALA A 210 -0.96 -5.01 -4.98
CA ALA A 210 -0.90 -5.00 -3.53
C ALA A 210 -2.27 -4.67 -2.92
N HIS A 211 -2.91 -3.61 -3.40
CA HIS A 211 -4.25 -3.23 -2.95
C HIS A 211 -5.30 -4.32 -3.24
N ARG A 212 -5.27 -4.92 -4.44
CA ARG A 212 -6.18 -6.01 -4.83
C ARG A 212 -6.06 -7.24 -3.93
N ARG A 213 -4.87 -7.47 -3.38
CA ARG A 213 -4.58 -8.58 -2.47
C ARG A 213 -4.90 -8.28 -1.02
N GLY A 214 -5.09 -7.02 -0.66
CA GLY A 214 -5.36 -6.61 0.73
C GLY A 214 -4.15 -6.78 1.64
N VAL A 215 -2.94 -6.56 1.12
CA VAL A 215 -1.70 -6.71 1.91
C VAL A 215 -1.52 -5.53 2.85
N ASN A 216 -0.98 -5.78 4.04
CA ASN A 216 -0.81 -4.73 5.04
C ASN A 216 0.47 -3.90 4.79
N TYR A 217 1.51 -4.55 4.28
CA TYR A 217 2.78 -3.92 3.96
C TYR A 217 3.23 -4.28 2.55
N LEU A 218 3.64 -3.25 1.81
CA LEU A 218 4.27 -3.40 0.50
C LEU A 218 5.70 -2.91 0.60
N VAL A 219 6.67 -3.74 0.25
CA VAL A 219 8.06 -3.35 0.08
C VAL A 219 8.42 -3.41 -1.39
N ILE A 220 8.90 -2.32 -1.96
CA ILE A 220 9.40 -2.27 -3.32
C ILE A 220 10.92 -2.30 -3.27
N LEU A 221 11.56 -3.12 -4.12
CA LEU A 221 13.00 -3.15 -4.34
C LEU A 221 13.33 -3.36 -5.82
N ASP A 222 14.49 -2.89 -6.26
CA ASP A 222 14.90 -2.96 -7.67
C ASP A 222 15.34 -4.39 -8.06
N GLY A 223 15.08 -4.80 -9.31
CA GLY A 223 15.43 -6.12 -9.85
C GLY A 223 16.91 -6.32 -10.22
N ASP A 224 17.74 -5.27 -10.13
CA ASP A 224 19.14 -5.27 -10.55
C ASP A 224 20.12 -5.90 -9.52
N GLY A 225 19.60 -6.33 -8.36
CA GLY A 225 20.38 -6.96 -7.30
C GLY A 225 21.28 -6.03 -6.49
N GLN A 226 21.19 -4.70 -6.67
CA GLN A 226 22.02 -3.75 -5.90
C GLN A 226 21.59 -3.61 -4.44
N HIS A 227 20.31 -3.85 -4.14
CA HIS A 227 19.79 -3.79 -2.76
C HIS A 227 19.93 -5.14 -2.06
N ASP A 228 20.41 -5.13 -0.83
CA ASP A 228 20.39 -6.32 0.02
C ASP A 228 18.95 -6.57 0.53
N ALA A 229 18.32 -7.67 0.09
CA ALA A 229 16.98 -8.04 0.53
C ALA A 229 16.88 -8.29 2.05
N ALA A 230 18.00 -8.55 2.75
CA ALA A 230 17.99 -8.67 4.21
C ALA A 230 17.57 -7.35 4.90
N ASP A 231 17.78 -6.21 4.23
CA ASP A 231 17.39 -4.90 4.75
C ASP A 231 15.87 -4.68 4.76
N ILE A 232 15.08 -5.54 4.12
CA ILE A 232 13.61 -5.54 4.27
C ILE A 232 13.24 -5.57 5.77
N ARG A 233 13.97 -6.35 6.57
CA ARG A 233 13.78 -6.41 8.02
C ARG A 233 14.03 -5.07 8.70
N LYS A 234 15.05 -4.32 8.28
CA LYS A 234 15.33 -2.98 8.82
C LYS A 234 14.20 -2.00 8.52
N LEU A 235 13.59 -2.10 7.33
CA LEU A 235 12.44 -1.26 6.96
C LEU A 235 11.22 -1.59 7.83
N VAL A 236 10.92 -2.88 8.00
CA VAL A 236 9.81 -3.35 8.84
C VAL A 236 10.00 -2.98 10.31
N GLU A 237 11.18 -3.25 10.89
CA GLU A 237 11.52 -2.85 12.27
C GLU A 237 11.39 -1.33 12.47
N LYS A 238 11.79 -0.56 11.45
CA LYS A 238 11.67 0.89 11.49
C LYS A 238 10.20 1.33 11.44
N GLN A 239 9.39 0.71 10.59
CA GLN A 239 7.95 0.97 10.51
C GLN A 239 7.29 0.67 11.86
N GLN A 240 7.51 -0.51 12.42
CA GLN A 240 6.90 -0.95 13.68
C GLN A 240 7.32 -0.09 14.88
N SER A 241 8.58 0.36 14.91
CA SER A 241 9.09 1.17 16.02
C SER A 241 8.68 2.64 15.98
N SER A 242 8.30 3.18 14.81
CA SER A 242 7.91 4.59 14.68
C SER A 242 6.52 4.83 14.10
N ASP A 243 5.72 3.78 13.91
CA ASP A 243 4.34 3.84 13.40
C ASP A 243 4.22 4.74 12.17
N THR A 244 5.14 4.54 11.23
CA THR A 244 5.34 5.44 10.08
C THR A 244 4.68 4.89 8.83
N ASP A 245 4.07 5.75 8.03
CA ASP A 245 3.37 5.37 6.79
C ASP A 245 4.32 4.90 5.67
N ILE A 246 5.47 5.56 5.51
CA ILE A 246 6.47 5.24 4.49
C ILE A 246 7.86 5.15 5.10
N VAL A 247 8.56 4.03 4.88
CA VAL A 247 9.97 3.88 5.26
C VAL A 247 10.84 3.74 4.02
N ILE A 248 11.84 4.61 3.90
CA ILE A 248 12.77 4.63 2.77
C ILE A 248 14.11 4.02 3.19
N GLY A 249 14.57 3.00 2.47
CA GLY A 249 15.95 2.53 2.53
C GLY A 249 16.88 3.57 1.91
N SER A 250 17.74 4.18 2.73
CA SER A 250 18.47 5.40 2.38
C SER A 250 19.97 5.16 2.38
N ARG A 251 20.63 5.50 1.26
CA ARG A 251 22.09 5.49 1.08
C ARG A 251 22.83 6.53 1.93
N PHE A 252 22.10 7.45 2.53
CA PHE A 252 22.64 8.59 3.25
C PHE A 252 22.22 8.63 4.72
N ALA A 253 21.41 7.65 5.17
CA ALA A 253 21.02 7.51 6.56
C ALA A 253 22.14 6.85 7.39
N ALA A 254 22.09 7.03 8.71
CA ALA A 254 23.07 6.40 9.59
C ALA A 254 22.94 4.88 9.52
N GLY A 255 24.08 4.18 9.45
CA GLY A 255 24.12 2.71 9.30
C GLY A 255 24.06 2.22 7.85
N SER A 256 24.11 3.10 6.85
CA SER A 256 24.25 2.70 5.44
C SER A 256 25.67 2.22 5.14
N GLU A 257 25.78 1.10 4.42
CA GLU A 257 27.05 0.61 3.87
C GLU A 257 27.00 0.77 2.35
N THR A 258 27.68 1.79 1.82
CA THR A 258 27.59 2.14 0.39
C THR A 258 28.89 2.79 -0.10
N GLU A 259 29.56 2.15 -1.05
CA GLU A 259 30.74 2.71 -1.71
C GLU A 259 30.36 3.40 -3.03
N MET A 260 30.03 4.70 -2.95
CA MET A 260 29.55 5.46 -4.10
C MET A 260 30.63 6.38 -4.70
N PRO A 261 30.78 6.45 -6.04
CA PRO A 261 31.61 7.45 -6.70
C PRO A 261 31.19 8.91 -6.36
N LEU A 262 32.17 9.79 -6.17
CA LEU A 262 31.94 11.19 -5.75
C LEU A 262 31.00 11.97 -6.69
N TYR A 263 31.10 11.77 -8.01
CA TYR A 263 30.25 12.47 -8.97
C TYR A 263 28.78 12.06 -8.84
N ARG A 264 28.50 10.78 -8.57
CA ARG A 264 27.14 10.25 -8.35
C ARG A 264 26.58 10.79 -7.04
N ARG A 265 27.41 10.86 -6.00
CA ARG A 265 27.04 11.48 -4.70
C ARG A 265 26.66 12.94 -4.84
N LEU A 266 27.43 13.71 -5.61
CA LEU A 266 27.11 15.13 -5.88
C LEU A 266 25.81 15.27 -6.69
N GLY A 267 25.64 14.45 -7.74
CA GLY A 267 24.42 14.44 -8.56
C GLY A 267 23.17 14.15 -7.73
N LEU A 268 23.20 13.08 -6.93
CA LEU A 268 22.09 12.73 -6.04
C LEU A 268 21.84 13.81 -4.99
N SER A 269 22.88 14.43 -4.43
CA SER A 269 22.70 15.54 -3.48
C SER A 269 21.95 16.72 -4.12
N VAL A 270 22.24 17.05 -5.38
CA VAL A 270 21.53 18.13 -6.09
C VAL A 270 20.07 17.75 -6.31
N VAL A 271 19.81 16.53 -6.81
CA VAL A 271 18.45 16.02 -7.03
C VAL A 271 17.66 16.02 -5.73
N ASN A 272 18.21 15.47 -4.64
CA ASN A 272 17.54 15.43 -3.33
C ASN A 272 17.19 16.83 -2.82
N ILE A 273 18.08 17.82 -2.99
CA ILE A 273 17.78 19.21 -2.61
C ILE A 273 16.63 19.76 -3.45
N LEU A 274 16.69 19.60 -4.77
CA LEU A 274 15.67 20.13 -5.68
C LEU A 274 14.30 19.48 -5.43
N THR A 275 14.24 18.17 -5.23
CA THR A 275 13.00 17.45 -4.92
C THR A 275 12.40 17.89 -3.58
N ASN A 276 13.20 18.08 -2.53
CA ASN A 276 12.68 18.61 -1.26
C ASN A 276 12.15 20.05 -1.43
N ILE A 277 12.84 20.88 -2.22
CA ILE A 277 12.38 22.25 -2.52
C ILE A 277 11.06 22.24 -3.32
N SER A 278 10.90 21.33 -4.29
CA SER A 278 9.67 21.23 -5.09
C SER A 278 8.46 20.87 -4.22
N MET A 279 8.63 19.97 -3.25
CA MET A 279 7.61 19.66 -2.26
C MET A 279 7.34 20.84 -1.30
N GLY A 280 8.32 21.74 -1.11
CA GLY A 280 8.25 22.85 -0.15
C GLY A 280 8.85 22.50 1.21
N VAL A 281 9.58 21.40 1.28
CA VAL A 281 10.28 20.92 2.47
C VAL A 281 11.61 21.65 2.59
N ILE A 282 11.59 22.77 3.31
CA ILE A 282 12.79 23.60 3.53
C ILE A 282 13.52 23.17 4.82
N ARG A 283 12.78 22.78 5.86
CA ARG A 283 13.35 22.39 7.16
C ARG A 283 14.11 21.09 7.04
N ARG A 284 15.36 21.07 7.53
CA ARG A 284 16.28 19.93 7.39
C ARG A 284 15.76 18.64 8.03
N GLU A 285 14.94 18.78 9.06
CA GLU A 285 14.37 17.69 9.89
C GLU A 285 13.29 16.91 9.14
N SER A 286 12.57 17.57 8.22
CA SER A 286 11.51 16.98 7.41
C SER A 286 12.00 16.54 6.04
N ARG A 287 13.30 16.73 5.73
CA ARG A 287 13.85 16.38 4.42
C ARG A 287 14.04 14.88 4.28
N VAL A 288 13.59 14.35 3.16
CA VAL A 288 13.98 13.02 2.70
C VAL A 288 15.40 13.12 2.14
N ARG A 289 16.37 12.44 2.77
CA ARG A 289 17.78 12.49 2.35
C ARG A 289 18.02 11.71 1.07
N ASP A 290 17.24 10.66 0.81
CA ASP A 290 17.36 9.83 -0.39
C ASP A 290 16.05 9.75 -1.18
N THR A 291 15.77 10.79 -1.98
CA THR A 291 14.52 10.89 -2.75
C THR A 291 14.43 9.94 -3.94
N GLN A 292 15.57 9.36 -4.33
CA GLN A 292 15.72 8.52 -5.51
C GLN A 292 15.99 7.05 -5.15
N SER A 293 15.78 6.66 -3.89
CA SER A 293 15.83 5.25 -3.54
C SER A 293 14.56 4.56 -4.03
N GLY A 294 14.71 3.44 -4.73
CA GLY A 294 13.63 2.52 -5.10
C GLY A 294 13.18 1.64 -3.93
N PHE A 295 14.05 1.48 -2.92
CA PHE A 295 13.80 0.60 -1.78
C PHE A 295 12.92 1.27 -0.73
N ARG A 296 11.64 0.92 -0.71
CA ARG A 296 10.62 1.60 0.13
C ARG A 296 9.57 0.64 0.65
N LEU A 297 9.18 0.83 1.90
CA LEU A 297 8.04 0.19 2.55
C LEU A 297 6.86 1.15 2.62
N TYR A 298 5.67 0.65 2.36
CA TYR A 298 4.39 1.36 2.41
C TYR A 298 3.39 0.60 3.27
N THR A 299 2.60 1.31 4.08
CA THR A 299 1.47 0.76 4.82
C THR A 299 0.20 0.68 3.97
N GLU A 300 -0.76 -0.13 4.38
CA GLU A 300 -2.07 -0.31 3.72
C GLU A 300 -2.76 1.01 3.32
N PRO A 301 -2.91 2.03 4.18
CA PRO A 301 -3.54 3.30 3.77
C PRO A 301 -2.80 4.00 2.62
N VAL A 302 -1.47 3.90 2.61
CA VAL A 302 -0.65 4.47 1.55
C VAL A 302 -0.79 3.69 0.25
N ILE A 303 -0.85 2.35 0.34
CA ILE A 303 -1.05 1.46 -0.80
C ILE A 303 -2.39 1.77 -1.49
N GLU A 304 -3.49 1.84 -0.73
CA GLU A 304 -4.81 2.18 -1.25
C GLU A 304 -4.82 3.56 -1.94
N SER A 305 -4.19 4.54 -1.28
CA SER A 305 -4.11 5.91 -1.76
C SER A 305 -3.29 6.04 -3.05
N LEU A 306 -2.19 5.29 -3.19
CA LEU A 306 -1.34 5.29 -4.38
C LEU A 306 -1.94 4.46 -5.52
N ALA A 307 -2.63 3.36 -5.22
CA ALA A 307 -3.30 2.53 -6.23
C ALA A 307 -4.39 3.28 -7.00
N SER A 308 -5.01 4.29 -6.36
CA SER A 308 -6.06 5.14 -6.92
C SER A 308 -5.56 6.46 -7.51
N ASP A 309 -4.27 6.80 -7.37
CA ASP A 309 -3.72 8.06 -7.86
C ASP A 309 -3.29 7.99 -9.34
N LEU A 310 -4.11 8.60 -10.20
CA LEU A 310 -3.83 8.72 -11.65
C LEU A 310 -2.77 9.76 -11.99
N SER A 311 -2.29 10.55 -11.02
CA SER A 311 -1.30 11.60 -11.24
C SER A 311 0.14 11.09 -11.32
N ILE A 312 0.38 9.84 -10.91
CA ILE A 312 1.68 9.18 -10.98
C ILE A 312 2.01 8.83 -12.44
N GLY A 313 3.11 9.41 -12.94
CA GLY A 313 3.55 9.19 -14.32
C GLY A 313 4.13 7.79 -14.57
N ASP A 314 4.16 7.37 -15.83
CA ASP A 314 4.61 6.02 -16.22
C ASP A 314 6.15 5.84 -16.26
N HIS A 315 6.90 6.91 -16.04
CA HIS A 315 8.35 6.95 -16.29
C HIS A 315 9.11 7.07 -14.95
N MET A 316 10.45 7.22 -15.02
CA MET A 316 11.33 7.36 -13.83
C MET A 316 10.94 8.48 -12.84
N ASN A 317 10.07 9.42 -13.24
CA ASN A 317 9.57 10.46 -12.34
C ASN A 317 8.62 9.90 -11.26
N ALA A 318 8.10 8.69 -11.41
CA ALA A 318 7.18 8.06 -10.47
C ALA A 318 7.68 8.09 -9.01
N SER A 319 8.99 7.88 -8.80
CA SER A 319 9.59 7.95 -7.46
C SER A 319 9.46 9.33 -6.80
N THR A 320 9.42 10.39 -7.59
CA THR A 320 9.19 11.77 -7.14
C THR A 320 7.70 12.06 -6.98
N ASP A 321 6.87 11.56 -7.90
CA ASP A 321 5.41 11.72 -7.83
C ASP A 321 4.84 11.07 -6.57
N ILE A 322 5.34 9.88 -6.19
CA ILE A 322 5.00 9.21 -4.92
C ILE A 322 5.33 10.07 -3.70
N LEU A 323 6.48 10.75 -3.68
CA LEU A 323 6.84 11.63 -2.57
C LEU A 323 5.95 12.88 -2.55
N TYR A 324 5.56 13.40 -3.71
CA TYR A 324 4.61 14.51 -3.80
C TYR A 324 3.22 14.10 -3.30
N HIS A 325 2.75 12.91 -3.68
CA HIS A 325 1.51 12.32 -3.17
C HIS A 325 1.56 12.15 -1.66
N ALA A 326 2.66 11.59 -1.13
CA ALA A 326 2.85 11.45 0.30
C ALA A 326 2.82 12.79 1.05
N HIS A 327 3.52 13.80 0.51
CA HIS A 327 3.50 15.12 1.10
C HIS A 327 2.11 15.79 1.06
N LYS A 328 1.36 15.58 -0.03
CA LYS A 328 0.01 16.14 -0.21
C LYS A 328 -1.01 15.51 0.73
N ASN A 329 -0.89 14.21 1.01
CA ASN A 329 -1.77 13.47 1.92
C ASN A 329 -1.26 13.44 3.37
N GLU A 330 -0.19 14.19 3.67
CA GLU A 330 0.39 14.34 5.01
C GLU A 330 0.91 13.02 5.63
N TYR A 331 1.30 12.03 4.80
CA TYR A 331 1.90 10.78 5.26
C TYR A 331 3.27 11.01 5.89
N GLU A 332 3.56 10.29 6.99
CA GLU A 332 4.84 10.33 7.66
C GLU A 332 5.89 9.52 6.90
N ILE A 333 7.06 10.11 6.67
CA ILE A 333 8.18 9.47 5.97
C ILE A 333 9.38 9.38 6.91
N ARG A 334 9.92 8.17 7.09
CA ARG A 334 11.18 7.93 7.81
C ARG A 334 12.20 7.24 6.90
N GLU A 335 13.47 7.34 7.29
CA GLU A 335 14.58 6.73 6.58
C GLU A 335 15.34 5.77 7.48
N VAL A 336 15.81 4.66 6.92
CA VAL A 336 16.72 3.71 7.55
C VAL A 336 17.94 3.50 6.65
N GLY A 337 19.12 3.34 7.24
CA GLY A 337 20.34 3.08 6.48
C GLY A 337 20.30 1.68 5.86
N THR A 338 20.49 1.59 4.55
CA THR A 338 20.56 0.32 3.82
C THR A 338 21.89 0.13 3.11
N THR A 339 22.20 -1.11 2.82
CA THR A 339 23.39 -1.55 2.07
C THR A 339 23.05 -1.55 0.59
N ILE A 340 23.90 -0.88 -0.20
CA ILE A 340 23.79 -0.91 -1.66
C ILE A 340 25.14 -1.29 -2.25
N ASP A 341 25.14 -2.40 -2.97
CA ASP A 341 26.29 -2.88 -3.72
C ASP A 341 26.26 -2.33 -5.14
N TYR A 342 27.34 -1.67 -5.56
CA TYR A 342 27.49 -1.12 -6.90
C TYR A 342 28.38 -1.98 -7.81
N ASP A 343 28.94 -3.07 -7.30
CA ASP A 343 29.84 -3.98 -8.02
C ASP A 343 29.10 -5.20 -8.64
N VAL A 344 27.78 -5.13 -8.76
CA VAL A 344 26.97 -6.17 -9.42
C VAL A 344 27.31 -6.21 -10.92
N GLU A 345 27.84 -7.34 -11.39
CA GLU A 345 28.09 -7.59 -12.81
C GLU A 345 26.78 -7.49 -13.61
N ASP A 346 26.82 -6.80 -14.76
CA ASP A 346 25.69 -6.62 -15.69
C ASP A 346 24.48 -5.78 -15.22
N ALA A 347 24.60 -4.95 -14.18
CA ALA A 347 23.55 -3.97 -13.85
C ALA A 347 23.32 -2.97 -15.01
N SER A 348 22.07 -2.89 -15.48
CA SER A 348 21.69 -2.15 -16.69
C SER A 348 22.01 -0.64 -16.58
N SER A 349 23.04 -0.19 -17.30
CA SER A 349 23.52 1.19 -17.26
C SER A 349 22.85 2.07 -18.33
N HIS A 350 21.61 2.52 -18.10
CA HIS A 350 21.08 3.64 -18.89
C HIS A 350 21.88 4.91 -18.59
N ASN A 351 22.34 5.62 -19.63
CA ASN A 351 23.30 6.74 -19.58
C ASN A 351 23.03 7.75 -18.42
N PRO A 352 23.74 7.63 -17.28
CA PRO A 352 23.33 8.26 -16.02
C PRO A 352 23.30 9.79 -16.07
N ILE A 353 24.12 10.38 -16.94
CA ILE A 353 24.27 11.84 -17.05
C ILE A 353 23.12 12.46 -17.83
N SER A 354 22.71 11.86 -18.96
CA SER A 354 21.60 12.38 -19.76
C SER A 354 20.28 12.27 -19.01
N HIS A 355 20.06 11.15 -18.30
CA HIS A 355 18.88 10.98 -17.45
C HIS A 355 18.88 11.96 -16.27
N GLY A 356 20.03 12.16 -15.61
CA GLY A 356 20.17 13.14 -14.54
C GLY A 356 19.82 14.56 -14.98
N PHE A 357 20.23 14.97 -16.19
CA PHE A 357 19.89 16.29 -16.73
C PHE A 357 18.38 16.44 -17.00
N ILE A 358 17.73 15.42 -17.54
CA ILE A 358 16.28 15.41 -17.78
C ILE A 358 15.53 15.56 -16.45
N LEU A 359 15.91 14.79 -15.44
CA LEU A 359 15.30 14.85 -14.10
C LEU A 359 15.47 16.24 -13.47
N VAL A 360 16.69 16.80 -13.49
CA VAL A 360 16.95 18.15 -12.96
C VAL A 360 16.13 19.20 -13.69
N SER A 361 16.05 19.14 -15.03
CA SER A 361 15.24 20.05 -15.84
C SER A 361 13.75 19.97 -15.49
N ASN A 362 13.22 18.76 -15.31
CA ASN A 362 11.84 18.55 -14.89
C ASN A 362 11.59 19.10 -13.48
N LEU A 363 12.48 18.82 -12.52
CA LEU A 363 12.39 19.37 -11.16
C LEU A 363 12.42 20.90 -11.16
N LEU A 364 13.31 21.53 -11.93
CA LEU A 364 13.38 22.98 -12.04
C LEU A 364 12.07 23.58 -12.58
N LYS A 365 11.49 22.98 -13.63
CA LYS A 365 10.18 23.39 -14.17
C LYS A 365 9.06 23.22 -13.14
N THR A 366 9.08 22.14 -12.37
CA THR A 366 8.10 21.91 -11.29
C THR A 366 8.25 22.95 -10.18
N ILE A 367 9.47 23.26 -9.72
CA ILE A 367 9.70 24.31 -8.72
C ILE A 367 9.28 25.68 -9.27
N GLU A 368 9.58 25.99 -10.54
CA GLU A 368 9.17 27.24 -11.17
C GLU A 368 7.65 27.40 -11.20
N ARG A 369 6.92 26.34 -11.58
CA ARG A 369 5.46 26.33 -11.62
C ARG A 369 4.84 26.38 -10.22
N ASP A 370 5.32 25.55 -9.31
CA ASP A 370 4.63 25.30 -8.06
C ASP A 370 5.11 26.21 -6.92
N ARG A 371 6.34 26.71 -6.99
CA ARG A 371 6.98 27.57 -5.97
C ARG A 371 7.76 28.75 -6.61
N PRO A 372 7.12 29.61 -7.44
CA PRO A 372 7.80 30.68 -8.17
C PRO A 372 8.55 31.68 -7.28
N ILE A 373 8.06 31.94 -6.05
CA ILE A 373 8.74 32.81 -5.08
C ILE A 373 10.09 32.23 -4.66
N LEU A 374 10.19 30.92 -4.48
CA LEU A 374 11.44 30.26 -4.08
C LEU A 374 12.41 30.13 -5.27
N SER A 375 11.92 29.85 -6.48
CA SER A 375 12.79 29.69 -7.66
C SER A 375 13.30 31.01 -8.23
N LEU A 376 12.46 32.03 -8.35
CA LEU A 376 12.78 33.31 -9.01
C LEU A 376 12.85 34.47 -8.02
N GLY A 377 11.98 34.47 -7.01
CA GLY A 377 11.86 35.57 -6.06
C GLY A 377 13.09 35.72 -5.15
N VAL A 378 13.50 34.64 -4.48
CA VAL A 378 14.66 34.64 -3.56
C VAL A 378 15.97 34.92 -4.31
N PRO A 379 16.30 34.23 -5.42
CA PRO A 379 17.50 34.57 -6.20
C PRO A 379 17.44 35.98 -6.79
N GLY A 380 16.26 36.43 -7.23
CA GLY A 380 16.04 37.80 -7.69
C GLY A 380 16.33 38.82 -6.61
N PHE A 381 15.87 38.59 -5.38
CA PHE A 381 16.12 39.47 -4.24
C PHE A 381 17.60 39.54 -3.89
N LEU A 382 18.30 38.39 -3.85
CA LEU A 382 19.75 38.33 -3.61
C LEU A 382 20.55 39.03 -4.72
N SER A 383 20.15 38.84 -5.97
CA SER A 383 20.73 39.54 -7.13
C SER A 383 20.56 41.05 -7.00
N ALA A 384 19.34 41.51 -6.65
CA ALA A 384 19.07 42.92 -6.46
C ALA A 384 19.89 43.52 -5.31
N PHE A 385 20.00 42.80 -4.19
CA PHE A 385 20.80 43.21 -3.04
C PHE A 385 22.30 43.29 -3.37
N THR A 386 22.80 42.33 -4.16
CA THR A 386 24.18 42.34 -4.67
C THR A 386 24.41 43.56 -5.58
N GLY A 387 23.44 43.88 -6.44
CA GLY A 387 23.44 45.07 -7.27
C GLY A 387 23.51 46.38 -6.47
N LEU A 388 22.75 46.48 -5.37
CA LEU A 388 22.82 47.60 -4.44
C LEU A 388 24.18 47.69 -3.75
N GLY A 389 24.78 46.55 -3.39
CA GLY A 389 26.14 46.49 -2.83
C GLY A 389 27.20 47.06 -3.78
N PHE A 390 27.17 46.67 -5.06
CA PHE A 390 28.03 47.27 -6.08
C PHE A 390 27.74 48.77 -6.29
N GLY A 391 26.48 49.18 -6.16
CA GLY A 391 26.08 50.59 -6.26
C GLY A 391 26.67 51.43 -5.13
N TYR A 392 26.58 50.92 -3.90
CA TYR A 392 27.22 51.54 -2.75
C TYR A 392 28.75 51.63 -2.93
N TRP A 393 29.38 50.56 -3.41
CA TRP A 393 30.82 50.56 -3.67
C TRP A 393 31.22 51.57 -4.76
N THR A 394 30.45 51.66 -5.83
CA THR A 394 30.62 52.66 -6.89
C THR A 394 30.58 54.08 -6.31
N PHE A 395 29.56 54.38 -5.50
CA PHE A 395 29.37 55.69 -4.90
C PHE A 395 30.49 56.04 -3.89
N SER A 396 30.88 55.09 -3.04
CA SER A 396 31.97 55.27 -2.08
C SER A 396 33.30 55.54 -2.77
N ASN A 397 33.59 54.86 -3.89
CA ASN A 397 34.81 55.06 -4.65
C ASN A 397 34.82 56.44 -5.34
N TYR A 398 33.68 56.86 -5.89
CA TYR A 398 33.53 58.19 -6.48
C TYR A 398 33.79 59.31 -5.48
N ILE A 399 33.23 59.23 -4.27
CA ILE A 399 33.46 60.23 -3.21
C ILE A 399 34.94 60.27 -2.80
N SER A 400 35.60 59.11 -2.71
CA SER A 400 36.97 59.00 -2.19
C SER A 400 38.03 59.43 -3.21
N THR A 401 37.81 59.15 -4.49
CA THR A 401 38.82 59.30 -5.54
C THR A 401 38.49 60.40 -6.55
N GLY A 402 37.23 60.86 -6.61
CA GLY A 402 36.72 61.75 -7.65
C GLY A 402 36.52 61.09 -9.01
N LEU A 403 36.94 59.83 -9.18
CA LEU A 403 36.79 59.05 -10.41
C LEU A 403 35.56 58.16 -10.34
N PHE A 404 34.76 58.15 -11.39
CA PHE A 404 33.55 57.33 -11.46
C PHE A 404 33.89 55.94 -12.01
N PRO A 405 33.81 54.85 -11.21
CA PRO A 405 34.13 53.52 -11.69
C PRO A 405 32.99 52.95 -12.53
N LEU A 406 33.00 53.27 -13.83
CA LEU A 406 31.94 52.90 -14.79
C LEU A 406 31.62 51.40 -14.79
N GLY A 407 32.63 50.53 -14.68
CA GLY A 407 32.43 49.08 -14.65
C GLY A 407 31.55 48.63 -13.48
N LEU A 408 31.83 49.10 -12.27
CA LEU A 408 31.05 48.77 -11.07
C LEU A 408 29.63 49.34 -11.14
N ALA A 409 29.47 50.53 -11.74
CA ALA A 409 28.16 51.14 -11.94
C ALA A 409 27.28 50.30 -12.89
N ILE A 410 27.84 49.81 -14.00
CA ILE A 410 27.14 48.94 -14.95
C ILE A 410 26.78 47.60 -14.30
N THR A 411 27.71 46.99 -13.57
CA THR A 411 27.45 45.75 -12.82
C THR A 411 26.34 45.95 -11.79
N SER A 412 26.37 47.05 -11.02
CA SER A 412 25.31 47.40 -10.08
C SER A 412 23.95 47.50 -10.77
N ALA A 413 23.86 48.25 -11.87
CA ALA A 413 22.61 48.43 -12.60
C ALA A 413 22.07 47.10 -13.15
N PHE A 414 22.94 46.27 -13.73
CA PHE A 414 22.56 44.97 -14.28
C PHE A 414 21.98 44.03 -13.20
N PHE A 415 22.70 43.81 -12.10
CA PHE A 415 22.24 42.93 -11.01
C PHE A 415 20.98 43.46 -10.34
N THR A 416 20.89 44.78 -10.13
CA THR A 416 19.70 45.42 -9.53
C THR A 416 18.47 45.21 -10.41
N LEU A 417 18.58 45.52 -11.70
CA LEU A 417 17.45 45.44 -12.62
C LEU A 417 17.04 43.99 -12.89
N ALA A 418 18.00 43.09 -13.13
CA ALA A 418 17.73 41.67 -13.31
C ALA A 418 17.06 41.06 -12.07
N GLY A 419 17.53 41.42 -10.87
CA GLY A 419 16.95 40.96 -9.61
C GLY A 419 15.51 41.44 -9.41
N ILE A 420 15.25 42.73 -9.66
CA ILE A 420 13.90 43.31 -9.59
C ILE A 420 12.95 42.61 -10.57
N PHE A 421 13.36 42.41 -11.83
CA PHE A 421 12.52 41.73 -12.82
C PHE A 421 12.21 40.28 -12.39
N ALA A 422 13.19 39.54 -11.90
CA ALA A 422 12.96 38.18 -11.39
C ALA A 422 11.97 38.17 -10.21
N CYS A 423 12.06 39.12 -9.27
CA CYS A 423 11.08 39.25 -8.18
C CYS A 423 9.67 39.54 -8.70
N PHE A 424 9.52 40.47 -9.65
CA PHE A 424 8.22 40.77 -10.25
C PHE A 424 7.62 39.56 -10.97
N THR A 425 8.42 38.86 -11.79
CA THR A 425 7.98 37.63 -12.45
C THR A 425 7.54 36.58 -11.43
N ALA A 426 8.30 36.41 -10.33
CA ALA A 426 7.94 35.47 -9.27
C ALA A 426 6.59 35.80 -8.61
N ILE A 427 6.34 37.09 -8.34
CA ILE A 427 5.07 37.56 -7.76
C ILE A 427 3.92 37.35 -8.75
N ILE A 428 4.12 37.65 -10.02
CA ILE A 428 3.12 37.47 -11.07
C ILE A 428 2.76 35.99 -11.21
N LEU A 429 3.76 35.10 -11.32
CA LEU A 429 3.53 33.65 -11.40
C LEU A 429 2.82 33.11 -10.16
N HIS A 430 3.19 33.59 -8.97
CA HIS A 430 2.52 33.20 -7.72
C HIS A 430 1.06 33.65 -7.68
N SER A 431 0.79 34.88 -8.09
CA SER A 431 -0.55 35.45 -8.17
C SER A 431 -1.42 34.67 -9.16
N LEU A 432 -0.91 34.41 -10.37
CA LEU A 432 -1.59 33.60 -11.38
C LEU A 432 -1.95 32.21 -10.85
N LYS A 433 -1.00 31.51 -10.22
CA LYS A 433 -1.25 30.20 -9.61
C LYS A 433 -2.38 30.27 -8.59
N THR A 434 -2.32 31.25 -7.68
CA THR A 434 -3.31 31.41 -6.60
C THR A 434 -4.71 31.70 -7.14
N HIS A 435 -4.81 32.49 -8.22
CA HIS A 435 -6.09 32.81 -8.86
C HIS A 435 -6.64 31.66 -9.72
N TYR A 436 -5.80 30.91 -10.43
CA TYR A 436 -6.22 29.74 -11.21
C TYR A 436 -6.70 28.59 -10.32
N VAL A 437 -6.04 28.33 -9.20
CA VAL A 437 -6.40 27.25 -8.27
C VAL A 437 -7.73 27.53 -7.54
N ASN A 438 -8.08 28.81 -7.34
CA ASN A 438 -9.31 29.21 -6.64
C ASN A 438 -10.54 29.42 -7.56
N GLY A 439 -10.48 28.99 -8.83
CA GLY A 439 -11.66 28.89 -9.71
C GLY A 439 -12.42 30.21 -9.96
N GLN A 440 -11.72 31.31 -10.23
CA GLN A 440 -12.34 32.60 -10.55
C GLN A 440 -12.27 33.01 -12.04
N LEU A 441 -12.23 32.05 -12.98
CA LEU A 441 -12.55 32.29 -14.40
C LEU A 441 -13.20 31.06 -15.03
#